data_AF-A0A2S9FY79-F1
#
_entry.id   AF-A0A2S9FY79-F1
#
_cell.length_a   1.000
_cell.length_b   1.000
_cell.length_c   1.000
_cell.angle_alpha   90.00
_cell.angle_beta   90.00
_cell.angle_gamma   90.00
#
_symmetry.space_group_name_H-M   'P 1'
#
loop_
_entity.id
_entity.type
_entity.pdbx_description
1 polymer ?
#
loop_
_entity_poly.entity_id
_entity_poly.type
_entity_poly.pdbx_seq_one_letter_code
_entity_poly.pdbx_strand_id
1 'polypeptide(L)'
;SDVVNVRTDSYGGSPQNRARLAAEVVEAVAAEIGPERVGLRISPGNRAGDMREVDEISAYESLLCRITPLDIAYLHVVIEPSRPA
;
A
#
# COMPACT_ATOMS: atom_id res chain seq x y z
N SER A 1 3.50 5.47 4.93
CA SER A 1 4.47 6.29 5.67
C SER A 1 4.62 5.90 7.12
N ASP A 2 5.87 5.70 7.55
CA ASP A 2 6.27 5.50 8.94
C ASP A 2 6.48 6.81 9.72
N VAL A 3 6.67 7.94 9.03
CA VAL A 3 6.71 9.25 9.72
C VAL A 3 5.33 9.78 10.11
N VAL A 4 4.27 9.35 9.42
CA VAL A 4 2.89 9.71 9.73
C VAL A 4 2.25 8.71 10.70
N ASN A 5 2.43 7.41 10.45
CA ASN A 5 1.89 6.34 11.32
C ASN A 5 2.95 5.88 12.32
N VAL A 6 2.93 6.52 13.51
CA VAL A 6 3.80 6.22 14.66
C VAL A 6 3.13 5.34 15.71
N ARG A 7 2.06 4.63 15.35
CA ARG A 7 1.37 3.70 16.27
C ARG A 7 2.27 2.54 16.66
N THR A 8 2.03 1.97 17.83
CA THR A 8 2.74 0.80 18.38
C THR A 8 1.85 -0.44 18.50
N ASP A 9 0.63 -0.39 17.96
CA ASP A 9 -0.31 -1.51 17.99
C ASP A 9 -0.24 -2.32 16.68
N SER A 10 -1.24 -3.18 16.45
CA SER A 10 -1.31 -4.05 15.26
C SER A 10 -1.40 -3.31 13.93
N TYR A 11 -1.57 -1.99 13.92
CA TYR A 11 -1.62 -1.15 12.72
C TYR A 11 -0.39 -0.24 12.54
N GLY A 12 0.64 -0.37 13.39
CA GLY A 12 1.89 0.38 13.27
C GLY A 12 3.13 -0.40 13.69
N GLY A 13 4.27 0.30 13.78
CA GLY A 13 5.56 -0.27 14.21
C GLY A 13 6.33 -1.04 13.12
N SER A 14 5.68 -1.94 12.38
CA SER A 14 6.31 -2.73 11.30
C SER A 14 5.74 -2.40 9.91
N PRO A 15 6.47 -2.66 8.82
CA PRO A 15 5.94 -2.54 7.45
C PRO A 15 4.63 -3.33 7.25
N GLN A 16 4.54 -4.55 7.78
CA GLN A 16 3.35 -5.40 7.66
C GLN A 16 2.14 -4.82 8.40
N ASN A 17 2.36 -4.28 9.62
CA ASN A 17 1.29 -3.66 10.38
C ASN A 17 0.83 -2.34 9.75
N ARG A 18 1.74 -1.54 9.18
CA ARG A 18 1.35 -0.32 8.47
C ARG A 18 0.59 -0.62 7.17
N ALA A 19 0.94 -1.69 6.47
CA ALA A 19 0.24 -2.15 5.27
C ALA A 19 -1.16 -2.72 5.59
N ARG A 20 -1.41 -3.12 6.84
CA ARG A 20 -2.63 -3.82 7.28
C ARG A 20 -3.91 -3.13 6.85
N LEU A 21 -4.05 -1.84 7.15
CA LEU A 21 -5.29 -1.12 6.87
C LEU A 21 -5.59 -1.08 5.36
N ALA A 22 -4.58 -0.78 4.55
CA ALA A 22 -4.75 -0.73 3.09
C ALA A 22 -5.12 -2.12 2.53
N ALA A 23 -4.45 -3.17 3.00
CA ALA A 23 -4.76 -4.53 2.57
C ALA A 23 -6.16 -4.99 3.01
N GLU A 24 -6.58 -4.73 4.25
CA GLU A 24 -7.91 -5.09 4.76
C GLU A 24 -9.03 -4.38 3.97
N VAL A 25 -8.80 -3.14 3.54
CA VAL A 25 -9.74 -2.43 2.65
C VAL A 25 -9.80 -3.11 1.28
N VAL A 26 -8.68 -3.48 0.68
CA VAL A 26 -8.66 -4.18 -0.62
C VAL A 26 -9.34 -5.55 -0.51
N GLU A 27 -9.05 -6.30 0.55
CA GLU A 27 -9.66 -7.60 0.85
C GLU A 27 -11.19 -7.48 1.00
N ALA A 28 -11.66 -6.51 1.79
CA ALA A 28 -13.09 -6.30 2.01
C ALA A 28 -13.83 -5.87 0.74
N VAL A 29 -13.24 -4.96 -0.04
CA VAL A 29 -13.84 -4.51 -1.30
C VAL A 29 -13.85 -5.65 -2.32
N ALA A 30 -12.77 -6.42 -2.45
CA ALA A 30 -12.71 -7.58 -3.34
C ALA A 30 -13.72 -8.67 -2.96
N ALA A 31 -13.95 -8.88 -1.66
CA ALA A 31 -14.96 -9.83 -1.19
C ALA A 31 -16.40 -9.40 -1.55
N GLU A 32 -16.68 -8.09 -1.53
CA GLU A 32 -18.01 -7.55 -1.84
C GLU A 32 -18.29 -7.49 -3.34
N ILE A 33 -17.33 -6.99 -4.13
CA ILE A 33 -17.54 -6.68 -5.54
C ILE A 33 -16.71 -7.53 -6.50
N GLY A 34 -16.05 -8.59 -6.05
CA GLY A 34 -15.17 -9.41 -6.88
C GLY A 34 -13.84 -8.73 -7.22
N PRO A 35 -12.69 -9.45 -7.16
CA PRO A 35 -11.37 -8.86 -7.38
C PRO A 35 -11.18 -8.28 -8.79
N GLU A 36 -11.88 -8.83 -9.79
CA GLU A 36 -11.85 -8.38 -11.20
C GLU A 36 -12.45 -6.98 -11.42
N ARG A 37 -13.07 -6.40 -10.37
CA ARG A 37 -13.62 -5.04 -10.35
C ARG A 37 -12.87 -4.10 -9.40
N VAL A 38 -11.76 -4.55 -8.81
CA VAL A 38 -10.98 -3.78 -7.84
C VAL A 38 -9.66 -3.31 -8.44
N GLY A 39 -9.32 -2.04 -8.22
CA GLY A 39 -7.98 -1.52 -8.47
C GLY A 39 -7.40 -0.88 -7.22
N LEU A 40 -6.08 -0.97 -7.05
CA LEU A 40 -5.36 -0.25 -6.00
C LEU A 40 -4.46 0.82 -6.62
N ARG A 41 -4.49 2.04 -6.09
CA ARG A 41 -3.57 3.11 -6.47
C ARG A 41 -2.54 3.39 -5.38
N ILE A 42 -1.26 3.41 -5.75
CA ILE A 42 -0.14 3.72 -4.85
C ILE A 42 0.78 4.78 -5.48
N SER A 43 1.55 5.47 -4.64
CA SER A 43 2.51 6.49 -5.08
C SER A 43 3.84 6.37 -4.32
N PRO A 44 4.65 5.33 -4.58
CA PRO A 44 5.97 5.20 -4.00
C PRO A 44 6.84 6.44 -4.25
N GLY A 45 7.59 6.84 -3.23
CA GLY A 45 8.47 8.02 -3.27
C GLY A 45 7.78 9.38 -3.27
N ASN A 46 6.45 9.45 -3.40
CA ASN A 46 5.72 10.71 -3.40
C ASN A 46 5.65 11.32 -1.99
N ARG A 47 6.07 12.58 -1.86
CA ARG A 47 6.14 13.32 -0.60
C ARG A 47 4.97 14.27 -0.33
N ALA A 48 3.93 14.23 -1.16
CA ALA A 48 2.74 15.05 -0.95
C ALA A 48 2.13 14.77 0.43
N GLY A 49 1.72 15.83 1.14
CA GLY A 49 1.12 15.72 2.47
C GLY A 49 2.07 15.20 3.55
N ASP A 50 3.37 15.52 3.44
CA ASP A 50 4.43 15.10 4.37
C ASP A 50 4.60 13.58 4.48
N MET A 51 4.13 12.85 3.46
CA MET A 51 4.33 11.42 3.34
C MET A 51 5.83 11.13 3.16
N ARG A 52 6.35 10.23 3.98
CA ARG A 52 7.72 9.71 3.82
C ARG A 52 7.83 8.29 4.32
N GLU A 53 8.56 7.50 3.55
CA GLU A 53 8.92 6.13 3.85
C GLU A 53 10.42 6.12 4.13
N VAL A 54 10.84 5.69 5.32
CA VAL A 54 12.27 5.48 5.63
C VAL A 54 12.81 4.30 4.83
N ASP A 55 12.01 3.23 4.72
CA ASP A 55 12.27 2.08 3.86
C ASP A 55 11.08 1.93 2.91
N GLU A 56 11.24 2.49 1.70
CA GLU A 56 10.22 2.49 0.66
C GLU A 56 9.93 1.08 0.15
N ILE A 57 10.98 0.27 -0.10
CA ILE A 57 10.84 -1.08 -0.64
C ILE A 57 10.03 -1.95 0.30
N SER A 58 10.45 -2.03 1.58
CA SER A 58 9.74 -2.87 2.56
C SER A 58 8.29 -2.42 2.79
N ALA A 59 8.02 -1.12 2.71
CA ALA A 59 6.68 -0.57 2.91
C ALA A 59 5.71 -1.04 1.81
N TYR A 60 6.12 -0.95 0.54
CA TYR A 60 5.25 -1.34 -0.58
C TYR A 60 5.28 -2.85 -0.83
N GLU A 61 6.41 -3.53 -0.64
CA GLU A 61 6.48 -4.99 -0.74
C GLU A 61 5.55 -5.67 0.27
N SER A 62 5.51 -5.19 1.51
CA SER A 62 4.60 -5.73 2.54
C SER A 62 3.13 -5.60 2.17
N LEU A 63 2.75 -4.52 1.48
CA LEU A 63 1.38 -4.33 0.98
C LEU A 63 1.11 -5.25 -0.21
N LEU A 64 1.98 -5.24 -1.21
CA LEU A 64 1.82 -6.00 -2.45
C LEU A 64 1.79 -7.50 -2.18
N CYS A 65 2.74 -8.04 -1.41
CA CYS A 65 2.77 -9.46 -1.04
C CYS A 65 1.47 -9.94 -0.37
N ARG A 66 0.80 -9.07 0.40
CA ARG A 66 -0.46 -9.43 1.05
C ARG A 66 -1.64 -9.47 0.07
N ILE A 67 -1.69 -8.56 -0.90
CA ILE A 67 -2.83 -8.46 -1.82
C ILE A 67 -2.65 -9.24 -3.13
N THR A 68 -1.42 -9.65 -3.48
CA THR A 68 -1.14 -10.42 -4.71
C THR A 68 -2.05 -11.65 -4.88
N PRO A 69 -2.32 -12.46 -3.83
CA PRO A 69 -3.20 -13.63 -3.97
C PRO A 69 -4.66 -13.30 -4.32
N LEU A 70 -5.09 -12.04 -4.19
CA LEU A 70 -6.45 -11.61 -4.52
C LEU A 70 -6.69 -11.49 -6.03
N ASP A 71 -5.63 -11.38 -6.83
CA ASP A 71 -5.69 -11.22 -8.29
C ASP A 71 -6.61 -10.06 -8.73
N ILE A 72 -6.39 -8.88 -8.12
CA ILE A 72 -7.18 -7.68 -8.42
C ILE A 72 -6.95 -7.19 -9.86
N ALA A 73 -7.95 -6.52 -10.43
CA ALA A 73 -7.96 -6.11 -11.84
C ALA A 73 -6.75 -5.29 -12.28
N TYR A 74 -6.26 -4.35 -11.45
CA TYR A 74 -5.08 -3.56 -11.76
C TYR A 74 -4.42 -2.91 -10.54
N LEU A 75 -3.11 -2.67 -10.68
CA LEU A 75 -2.33 -1.79 -9.83
C LEU A 75 -2.02 -0.49 -10.59
N HIS A 76 -2.41 0.65 -10.04
CA HIS A 76 -2.08 1.97 -10.58
C HIS A 76 -0.93 2.57 -9.77
N VAL A 77 0.27 2.58 -10.36
CA VAL A 77 1.46 3.17 -9.74
C VAL A 77 1.67 4.59 -10.27
N VAL A 78 1.67 5.55 -9.36
CA VAL A 78 2.09 6.93 -9.68
C VAL A 78 3.60 7.00 -9.54
N ILE A 79 4.28 7.35 -10.63
CA ILE A 79 5.72 7.56 -10.68
C ILE A 79 6.02 9.04 -10.81
N GLU A 80 7.12 9.49 -10.20
CA GLU A 80 7.68 10.80 -10.49
C GLU A 80 8.43 10.69 -11.84
N PRO A 81 8.12 11.49 -12.88
CA PRO A 81 8.72 11.32 -14.21
C PRO A 81 10.26 11.39 -14.22
N SER A 82 10.86 12.07 -13.23
CA SER A 82 12.29 12.21 -13.02
C SER A 82 12.96 10.98 -12.40
N ARG A 83 12.18 10.01 -11.91
CA ARG A 83 12.61 8.72 -11.35
C ARG A 83 11.87 7.59 -12.06
N PRO A 84 12.44 7.01 -13.14
CA PRO A 84 11.82 5.86 -13.77
C PRO A 84 11.73 4.69 -12.78
N ALA A 85 10.65 3.91 -12.91
CA ALA A 85 10.35 2.74 -12.09
C ALA A 85 11.44 1.66 -12.21
#